data_AF-A0A1Y4MGS4-F1
#
_entry.id   AF-A0A1Y4MGS4-F1
#
_cell.length_a   1.000
_cell.length_b   1.000
_cell.length_c   1.000
_cell.angle_alpha   90.00
_cell.angle_beta   90.00
_cell.angle_gamma   90.00
#
_symmetry.space_group_name_H-M   'P 1'
#
loop_
_entity.id
_entity.type
_entity.pdbx_description
1 polymer ?
#
loop_
_entity_poly.entity_id
_entity_poly.type
_entity_poly.pdbx_seq_one_letter_code
_entity_poly.pdbx_strand_id
1 'polypeptide(L)'
;MNDSFNSGNPLKPVKRRNPDSFSFMGVCPFCGAPKEYIYDNNSGKGQFQCKACKNTFTIKTSPSGASGIYCPYCNTKLVLKHDRKGFLVFACSSKKCEHYKANKKLLSGGKAEHLKTSSGQYLLHYHYREFKFDLETLRKVDDTVSGPVNLSRIHYDQKVLGLVLTYYVNYGLSSRKTALILKQVHGLRISHQTVINYASSVSAVIKPLIDKLMLE
;
A
#
# COMPACT_ATOMS: atom_id res chain seq x y z
N MET A 1 7.73 9.09 17.48
CA MET A 1 6.29 8.90 17.76
C MET A 1 6.04 9.62 19.07
N ASN A 2 5.40 10.80 19.04
CA ASN A 2 5.44 11.71 20.19
C ASN A 2 4.13 11.69 20.99
N ASP A 3 4.21 11.12 22.20
CA ASP A 3 3.67 11.49 23.54
C ASP A 3 2.27 12.07 23.75
N SER A 4 1.44 12.28 22.73
CA SER A 4 0.09 12.87 22.95
C SER A 4 -1.00 11.85 23.31
N PHE A 5 -0.69 10.55 23.33
CA PHE A 5 -1.63 9.48 23.72
C PHE A 5 -1.52 9.04 25.19
N ASN A 6 -0.55 9.55 25.96
CA ASN A 6 -0.20 8.99 27.27
C ASN A 6 -1.07 9.45 28.47
N SER A 7 -2.12 10.27 28.28
CA SER A 7 -2.87 10.83 29.42
C SER A 7 -4.32 10.36 29.56
N GLY A 8 -4.79 9.41 28.73
CA GLY A 8 -6.13 8.80 28.84
C GLY A 8 -7.32 9.74 28.62
N ASN A 9 -7.10 11.06 28.61
CA ASN A 9 -8.13 12.07 28.42
C ASN A 9 -8.33 12.38 26.93
N PRO A 10 -9.57 12.49 26.45
CA PRO A 10 -9.85 12.87 25.08
C PRO A 10 -9.22 14.22 24.75
N LEU A 11 -8.50 14.29 23.63
CA LEU A 11 -7.95 15.55 23.14
C LEU A 11 -9.11 16.49 22.82
N LYS A 12 -9.17 17.65 23.48
CA LYS A 12 -10.22 18.66 23.22
C LYS A 12 -9.86 19.49 21.97
N PRO A 13 -10.84 20.01 21.22
CA PRO A 13 -10.62 20.99 20.16
C PRO A 13 -9.81 22.22 20.59
N VAL A 14 -9.32 22.97 19.61
CA VAL A 14 -8.68 24.28 19.82
C VAL A 14 -9.76 25.32 20.17
N LYS A 15 -9.62 25.96 21.34
CA LYS A 15 -10.42 27.15 21.68
C LYS A 15 -9.78 28.38 21.03
N ARG A 16 -10.40 28.91 19.98
CA ARG A 16 -9.91 30.10 19.25
C ARG A 16 -10.41 31.36 19.94
N ARG A 17 -9.53 32.35 20.08
CA ARG A 17 -9.90 33.68 20.61
C ARG A 17 -10.73 34.49 19.60
N ASN A 18 -10.47 34.31 18.30
CA ASN A 18 -11.25 34.91 17.22
C ASN A 18 -11.61 33.81 16.19
N PRO A 19 -12.81 33.21 16.28
CA PRO A 19 -13.23 32.13 15.39
C PRO A 19 -13.39 32.58 13.93
N ASP A 20 -13.88 33.81 13.72
CA ASP A 20 -14.27 34.30 12.39
C ASP A 20 -13.06 34.61 11.50
N SER A 21 -11.89 34.86 12.10
CA SER A 21 -10.64 35.09 11.37
C SER A 21 -9.95 33.81 10.91
N PHE A 22 -10.45 32.62 11.28
CA PHE A 22 -9.82 31.35 10.95
C PHE A 22 -10.23 30.85 9.57
N SER A 23 -9.32 30.96 8.60
CA SER A 23 -9.58 30.69 7.18
C SER A 23 -9.26 29.27 6.71
N PHE A 24 -8.73 28.39 7.57
CA PHE A 24 -8.33 27.04 7.15
C PHE A 24 -9.54 26.12 6.97
N MET A 25 -9.66 25.59 5.75
CA MET A 25 -10.59 24.53 5.40
C MET A 25 -9.81 23.26 5.04
N GLY A 26 -10.05 22.16 5.75
CA GLY A 26 -9.41 20.88 5.48
C GLY A 26 -9.08 20.07 6.74
N VAL A 27 -8.16 19.12 6.57
CA VAL A 27 -7.64 18.25 7.64
C VAL A 27 -6.12 18.39 7.73
N CYS A 28 -5.54 18.00 8.87
CA CYS A 28 -4.10 17.92 9.03
C CYS A 28 -3.51 16.96 7.96
N PRO A 29 -2.52 17.40 7.15
CA PRO A 29 -1.95 16.57 6.09
C PRO A 29 -1.11 15.39 6.62
N PHE A 30 -0.78 15.37 7.92
CA PHE A 30 0.05 14.32 8.52
C PHE A 30 -0.74 13.23 9.25
N CYS A 31 -1.91 13.58 9.80
CA CYS A 31 -2.67 12.65 10.65
C CYS A 31 -4.19 12.70 10.44
N GLY A 32 -4.68 13.51 9.49
CA GLY A 32 -6.11 13.61 9.18
C GLY A 32 -6.96 14.32 10.24
N ALA A 33 -6.36 14.95 11.27
CA ALA A 33 -7.11 15.67 12.30
C ALA A 33 -7.95 16.79 11.67
N PRO A 34 -9.24 16.93 12.04
CA PRO A 34 -10.13 17.88 11.39
C PRO A 34 -9.85 19.31 11.85
N LYS A 35 -10.43 20.30 11.15
CA LYS A 35 -10.14 21.73 11.32
C LYS A 35 -10.24 22.21 12.77
N GLU A 36 -11.09 21.61 13.59
CA GLU A 36 -11.32 21.95 15.00
C GLU A 36 -10.06 21.75 15.85
N TYR A 37 -9.10 20.94 15.39
CA TYR A 37 -7.85 20.63 16.07
C TYR A 37 -6.63 21.39 15.51
N ILE A 38 -6.85 22.38 14.64
CA ILE A 38 -5.78 23.10 13.95
C ILE A 38 -5.63 24.52 14.50
N TYR A 39 -4.45 24.87 14.98
CA TYR A 39 -4.09 26.24 15.33
C TYR A 39 -3.71 27.02 14.07
N ASP A 40 -4.07 28.31 14.05
CA ASP A 40 -3.37 29.28 13.22
C ASP A 40 -2.07 29.65 13.94
N ASN A 41 -0.95 29.16 13.42
CA ASN A 41 0.35 29.27 14.07
C ASN A 41 1.07 30.59 13.76
N ASN A 42 0.51 31.41 12.85
CA ASN A 42 1.15 32.65 12.43
C ASN A 42 0.15 33.78 12.14
N SER A 43 -0.93 33.84 12.92
CA SER A 43 -1.92 34.94 12.94
C SER A 43 -2.36 35.39 11.53
N GLY A 44 -2.83 34.45 10.71
CA GLY A 44 -3.36 34.74 9.37
C GLY A 44 -2.33 34.73 8.24
N LYS A 45 -1.04 34.54 8.53
CA LYS A 45 0.03 34.44 7.51
C LYS A 45 0.16 33.06 6.86
N GLY A 46 -0.85 32.20 7.04
CA GLY A 46 -1.01 30.94 6.29
C GLY A 46 -0.28 29.72 6.84
N GLN A 47 0.36 29.79 8.02
CA GLN A 47 0.95 28.62 8.70
C GLN A 47 0.04 28.11 9.81
N PHE A 48 -0.14 26.80 9.86
CA PHE A 48 -1.03 26.08 10.76
C PHE A 48 -0.26 25.02 11.57
N GLN A 49 -0.76 24.67 12.75
CA GLN A 49 -0.19 23.61 13.59
C GLN A 49 -1.28 22.63 14.06
N CYS A 50 -1.03 21.33 13.92
CA CYS A 50 -1.97 20.32 14.39
C CYS A 50 -1.84 20.09 15.90
N LYS A 51 -2.92 20.24 16.66
CA LYS A 51 -2.95 19.95 18.11
C LYS A 51 -2.69 18.48 18.42
N ALA A 52 -3.09 17.57 17.52
CA ALA A 52 -2.99 16.12 17.69
C ALA A 52 -1.59 15.56 17.43
N CYS A 53 -0.98 15.86 16.27
CA CYS A 53 0.34 15.34 15.90
C CYS A 53 1.49 16.36 16.06
N LYS A 54 1.19 17.60 16.48
CA LYS A 54 2.14 18.71 16.69
C LYS A 54 2.89 19.23 15.45
N ASN A 55 2.70 18.60 14.29
CA ASN A 55 3.30 19.06 13.03
C ASN A 55 2.71 20.40 12.57
N THR A 56 3.57 21.25 12.01
CA THR A 56 3.22 22.51 11.34
C THR A 56 3.14 22.33 9.82
N PHE A 57 2.25 23.05 9.15
CA PHE A 57 2.08 23.06 7.70
C PHE A 57 1.55 24.42 7.23
N THR A 58 1.59 24.73 5.93
CA THR A 58 0.89 25.90 5.35
C THR A 58 -0.07 25.42 4.26
N ILE A 59 -1.09 26.20 3.88
CA ILE A 59 -2.00 25.83 2.76
C ILE A 59 -1.24 25.82 1.42
N LYS A 60 -0.31 26.76 1.24
CA LYS A 60 0.46 26.93 -0.02
C LYS A 60 1.67 26.00 -0.10
N THR A 61 2.21 25.60 1.05
CA THR A 61 3.14 24.48 1.11
C THR A 61 2.29 23.21 1.07
N SER A 62 2.22 22.58 -0.10
CA SER A 62 2.46 21.14 -0.08
C SER A 62 3.59 20.91 0.94
N PRO A 63 3.45 20.02 1.94
CA PRO A 63 4.53 19.69 2.85
C PRO A 63 5.81 19.65 2.03
N SER A 64 6.85 20.41 2.39
CA SER A 64 8.05 20.64 1.57
C SER A 64 8.80 19.32 1.32
N GLY A 65 8.23 18.50 0.45
CA GLY A 65 8.12 17.06 0.65
C GLY A 65 6.84 16.60 -0.04
N ALA A 66 6.66 17.00 -1.30
CA ALA A 66 5.58 16.54 -2.16
C ALA A 66 5.32 15.06 -1.87
N SER A 67 4.06 14.70 -1.61
CA SER A 67 3.61 13.32 -1.52
C SER A 67 4.41 12.50 -2.52
N GLY A 68 5.23 11.61 -1.99
CA GLY A 68 6.31 11.01 -2.73
C GLY A 68 6.55 9.63 -2.18
N ILE A 69 6.97 8.74 -3.06
CA ILE A 69 7.27 7.36 -2.67
C ILE A 69 8.70 7.35 -2.10
N TYR A 70 8.89 6.75 -0.93
CA TYR A 70 10.18 6.68 -0.23
C TYR A 70 10.69 5.25 -0.18
N CYS A 71 12.02 5.10 -0.17
CA CYS A 71 12.67 3.81 -0.01
C CYS A 71 12.43 3.26 1.41
N PRO A 72 11.90 2.04 1.58
CA PRO A 72 11.61 1.48 2.90
C PRO A 72 12.88 1.17 3.72
N TYR A 73 14.04 1.12 3.06
CA TYR A 73 15.32 0.75 3.69
C TYR A 73 16.18 1.94 4.13
N CYS A 74 15.96 3.13 3.57
CA CYS A 74 16.80 4.29 3.88
C CYS A 74 16.06 5.63 3.86
N ASN A 75 14.74 5.58 3.68
CA ASN A 75 13.84 6.72 3.63
C ASN A 75 14.23 7.80 2.61
N THR A 76 15.07 7.47 1.63
CA THR A 76 15.40 8.37 0.52
C THR A 76 14.23 8.39 -0.47
N LYS A 77 13.82 9.58 -0.92
CA LYS A 77 12.78 9.74 -1.94
C LYS A 77 13.15 8.96 -3.20
N LEU A 78 12.22 8.14 -3.69
CA LEU A 78 12.44 7.39 -4.92
C LEU A 78 12.36 8.31 -6.12
N VAL A 79 13.13 7.97 -7.16
CA VAL A 79 13.19 8.71 -8.41
C VAL A 79 12.57 7.88 -9.50
N LEU A 80 11.71 8.47 -10.33
CA LEU A 80 11.17 7.82 -11.52
C LEU A 80 12.33 7.42 -12.45
N LYS A 81 12.44 6.13 -12.76
CA LYS A 81 13.46 5.57 -13.65
C LYS A 81 12.89 5.18 -15.00
N HIS A 82 11.69 4.60 -15.00
CA HIS A 82 11.03 4.19 -16.23
C HIS A 82 9.56 4.55 -16.15
N ASP A 83 9.07 5.07 -17.26
CA ASP A 83 7.66 5.13 -17.55
C ASP A 83 7.32 3.96 -18.49
N ARG A 84 6.53 3.00 -18.02
CA ARG A 84 6.04 1.88 -18.83
C ARG A 84 4.55 2.06 -19.08
N LYS A 85 4.03 1.36 -20.09
CA LYS A 85 2.61 1.46 -20.50
C LYS A 85 1.66 1.22 -19.33
N GLY A 86 1.86 0.14 -18.56
CA GLY A 86 1.00 -0.24 -17.43
C GLY A 86 1.46 0.25 -16.05
N PHE A 87 2.69 0.75 -15.89
CA PHE A 87 3.21 1.15 -14.58
C PHE A 87 4.40 2.10 -14.67
N LEU A 88 4.60 2.88 -13.62
CA LEU A 88 5.81 3.67 -13.39
C LEU A 88 6.79 2.87 -12.52
N VAL A 89 8.08 2.94 -12.83
CA VAL A 89 9.15 2.33 -12.03
C VAL A 89 9.92 3.42 -11.32
N PHE A 90 9.84 3.43 -10.00
CA PHE A 90 10.64 4.28 -9.13
C PHE A 90 11.79 3.50 -8.52
N ALA A 91 12.95 4.11 -8.36
CA ALA A 91 14.10 3.46 -7.73
C ALA A 91 14.78 4.32 -6.68
N CYS A 92 15.35 3.66 -5.67
CA CYS A 92 16.15 4.31 -4.65
C CYS A 92 17.49 4.75 -5.23
N SER A 93 17.81 6.05 -5.22
CA SER A 93 19.08 6.58 -5.74
C SER A 93 20.25 6.49 -4.75
N SER A 94 19.98 6.28 -3.46
CA SER A 94 21.01 6.32 -2.41
C SER A 94 21.96 5.11 -2.46
N LYS A 95 23.26 5.38 -2.65
CA LYS A 95 24.35 4.40 -2.49
C LYS A 95 24.66 4.07 -1.01
N LYS A 96 24.13 4.87 -0.08
CA LYS A 96 24.27 4.63 1.37
C LYS A 96 23.19 3.68 1.90
N CYS A 97 22.16 3.38 1.10
CA CYS A 97 21.06 2.49 1.42
C CYS A 97 21.53 1.08 1.83
N GLU A 98 20.96 0.56 2.92
CA GLU A 98 21.31 -0.75 3.47
C GLU A 98 20.99 -1.88 2.49
N HIS A 99 19.83 -1.84 1.82
CA HIS A 99 19.47 -2.79 0.77
C HIS A 99 20.48 -2.79 -0.40
N TYR A 100 20.92 -1.61 -0.84
CA TYR A 100 21.91 -1.51 -1.90
C TYR A 100 23.25 -2.13 -1.48
N LYS A 101 23.72 -1.82 -0.26
CA LYS A 101 24.97 -2.38 0.28
C LYS A 101 24.89 -3.89 0.44
N ALA A 102 23.76 -4.41 0.93
CA ALA A 102 23.53 -5.85 1.08
C ALA A 102 23.58 -6.56 -0.27
N ASN A 103 22.86 -6.07 -1.28
CA ASN A 103 22.86 -6.63 -2.62
C ASN A 103 24.22 -6.53 -3.31
N LYS A 104 24.94 -5.41 -3.10
CA LYS A 104 26.31 -5.25 -3.60
C LYS A 104 27.27 -6.27 -2.98
N LYS A 105 27.12 -6.57 -1.68
CA LYS A 105 27.90 -7.61 -0.99
C LYS A 105 27.59 -9.00 -1.55
N LEU A 106 26.32 -9.30 -1.83
CA LEU A 106 25.93 -10.55 -2.50
C LEU A 106 26.57 -10.67 -3.88
N LEU A 107 26.61 -9.57 -4.65
CA LEU A 107 27.23 -9.55 -5.98
C LEU A 107 28.74 -9.79 -5.90
N SER A 108 29.45 -9.09 -5.01
CA SER A 108 30.89 -9.31 -4.80
C SER A 108 31.21 -10.71 -4.28
N GLY A 109 30.29 -11.35 -3.57
CA GLY A 109 30.42 -12.72 -3.08
C GLY A 109 29.97 -13.81 -4.04
N GLY A 110 29.60 -13.48 -5.29
CA GLY A 110 29.12 -14.46 -6.28
C GLY A 110 27.76 -15.09 -5.96
N LYS A 111 26.95 -14.48 -5.08
CA LYS A 111 25.65 -15.00 -4.60
C LYS A 111 24.47 -14.18 -5.12
N ALA A 112 24.64 -13.44 -6.20
CA ALA A 112 23.66 -12.47 -6.72
C ALA A 112 22.91 -12.92 -7.97
N GLU A 113 23.00 -14.18 -8.41
CA GLU A 113 22.30 -14.64 -9.63
C GLU A 113 20.78 -14.39 -9.56
N HIS A 114 20.16 -14.51 -8.38
CA HIS A 114 18.76 -14.18 -8.16
C HIS A 114 18.41 -12.68 -8.34
N LEU A 115 19.41 -11.79 -8.36
CA LEU A 115 19.26 -10.35 -8.61
C LEU A 115 19.41 -10.00 -10.09
N LYS A 116 19.75 -10.97 -10.94
CA LYS A 116 20.00 -10.75 -12.36
C LYS A 116 18.68 -10.57 -13.12
N THR A 117 18.60 -9.51 -13.90
CA THR A 117 17.46 -9.21 -14.76
C THR A 117 17.55 -9.98 -16.07
N SER A 118 16.45 -10.02 -16.82
CA SER A 118 16.43 -10.57 -18.19
C SER A 118 17.40 -9.85 -19.15
N SER A 119 17.75 -8.59 -18.87
CA SER A 119 18.78 -7.84 -19.60
C SER A 119 20.22 -8.15 -19.18
N GLY A 120 20.44 -9.08 -18.25
CA GLY A 120 21.76 -9.46 -17.75
C GLY A 120 22.35 -8.49 -16.72
N GLN A 121 21.62 -7.45 -16.31
CA GLN A 121 22.05 -6.48 -15.29
C GLN A 121 21.65 -6.95 -13.89
N TYR A 122 22.32 -6.46 -12.84
CA TYR A 122 21.97 -6.79 -11.45
C TYR A 122 21.12 -5.70 -10.80
N LEU A 123 19.97 -6.09 -10.22
CA LEU A 123 19.03 -5.21 -9.54
C LEU A 123 19.47 -4.92 -8.10
N LEU A 124 20.42 -4.00 -7.92
CA LEU A 124 20.99 -3.72 -6.60
C LEU A 124 20.16 -2.75 -5.75
N HIS A 125 19.47 -1.81 -6.39
CA HIS A 125 18.67 -0.80 -5.69
C HIS A 125 17.24 -1.29 -5.49
N TYR A 126 16.57 -0.81 -4.43
CA TYR A 126 15.14 -1.00 -4.28
C TYR A 126 14.38 -0.32 -5.42
N HIS A 127 13.42 -1.04 -5.99
CA HIS A 127 12.51 -0.55 -7.02
C HIS A 127 11.06 -0.69 -6.54
N TYR A 128 10.27 0.34 -6.77
CA TYR A 128 8.83 0.36 -6.53
C TYR A 128 8.11 0.51 -7.87
N ARG A 129 7.00 -0.21 -8.05
CA ARG A 129 6.15 -0.12 -9.23
C ARG A 129 4.81 0.49 -8.84
N GLU A 130 4.48 1.61 -9.47
CA GLU A 130 3.18 2.26 -9.34
C GLU A 130 2.36 1.92 -10.58
N PHE A 131 1.32 1.10 -10.43
CA PHE A 131 0.51 0.67 -11.57
C PHE A 131 -0.47 1.76 -12.00
N LYS A 132 -0.58 1.96 -13.31
CA LYS A 132 -1.49 2.89 -13.96
C LYS A 132 -2.84 2.22 -14.18
N PHE A 133 -3.57 1.97 -13.10
CA PHE A 133 -4.99 1.59 -13.20
C PHE A 133 -5.83 2.59 -12.43
N ASP A 134 -6.99 2.92 -12.98
CA ASP A 134 -8.06 3.60 -12.26
C ASP A 134 -9.08 2.57 -11.75
N LEU A 135 -9.80 2.93 -10.68
CA LEU A 135 -10.79 2.04 -10.05
C LEU A 135 -11.99 1.75 -10.98
N GLU A 136 -12.26 2.58 -11.97
CA GLU A 136 -13.37 2.37 -12.92
C GLU A 136 -13.04 1.29 -13.94
N THR A 137 -11.80 1.28 -14.43
CA THR A 137 -11.25 0.24 -15.30
C THR A 137 -11.27 -1.11 -14.58
N LEU A 138 -10.99 -1.14 -13.28
CA LEU A 138 -11.12 -2.36 -12.47
C LEU A 138 -12.57 -2.85 -12.37
N ARG A 139 -13.54 -1.95 -12.21
CA ARG A 139 -14.97 -2.30 -12.14
C ARG A 139 -15.48 -2.91 -13.45
N LYS A 140 -15.11 -2.35 -14.60
CA LYS A 140 -15.56 -2.84 -15.92
C LYS A 140 -15.04 -4.25 -16.25
N VAL A 141 -13.90 -4.65 -15.69
CA VAL A 141 -13.36 -6.00 -15.89
C VAL A 141 -14.17 -7.04 -15.12
N ASP A 142 -14.68 -6.69 -13.93
CA ASP A 142 -15.54 -7.56 -13.11
C ASP A 142 -16.81 -8.01 -13.88
N ASP A 143 -17.37 -7.12 -14.71
CA ASP A 143 -18.59 -7.40 -15.50
C ASP A 143 -18.39 -8.43 -16.63
N THR A 144 -17.14 -8.70 -17.03
CA THR A 144 -16.82 -9.52 -18.22
C THR A 144 -16.18 -10.86 -17.91
N VAL A 145 -15.81 -11.09 -16.65
CA VAL A 145 -15.08 -12.29 -16.24
C VAL A 145 -16.04 -13.28 -15.57
N SER A 146 -16.19 -14.45 -16.19
CA SER A 146 -16.90 -15.58 -15.59
C SER A 146 -15.91 -16.55 -14.95
N GLY A 147 -16.06 -16.78 -13.65
CA GLY A 147 -15.35 -17.83 -12.91
C GLY A 147 -16.28 -18.98 -12.51
N PRO A 148 -15.74 -20.11 -12.03
CA PRO A 148 -16.56 -21.23 -11.54
C PRO A 148 -17.48 -20.88 -10.37
N VAL A 149 -17.22 -19.77 -9.66
CA VAL A 149 -18.18 -19.17 -8.71
C VAL A 149 -18.25 -17.66 -8.89
N ASN A 150 -19.41 -17.08 -8.55
CA ASN A 150 -19.57 -15.64 -8.44
C ASN A 150 -18.99 -15.16 -7.10
N LEU A 151 -17.87 -14.44 -7.14
CA LEU A 151 -17.14 -13.97 -5.94
C LEU A 151 -17.93 -12.96 -5.10
N SER A 152 -18.92 -12.27 -5.68
CA SER A 152 -19.79 -11.34 -4.94
C SER A 152 -20.91 -12.06 -4.18
N ARG A 153 -21.14 -13.34 -4.47
CA ARG A 153 -22.22 -14.18 -3.90
C ARG A 153 -21.72 -15.53 -3.37
N ILE A 154 -20.45 -15.60 -2.95
CA ILE A 154 -19.90 -16.82 -2.35
C ILE A 154 -20.58 -17.16 -1.02
N HIS A 155 -20.72 -18.46 -0.76
CA HIS A 155 -21.31 -18.98 0.48
C HIS A 155 -20.53 -18.57 1.74
N TYR A 156 -19.21 -18.56 1.66
CA TYR A 156 -18.34 -18.06 2.73
C TYR A 156 -17.97 -16.60 2.47
N ASP A 157 -17.73 -15.82 3.51
CA ASP A 157 -17.45 -14.38 3.36
C ASP A 157 -16.08 -14.09 2.70
N GLN A 158 -15.83 -12.82 2.41
CA GLN A 158 -14.57 -12.37 1.78
C GLN A 158 -13.34 -12.60 2.67
N LYS A 159 -13.49 -12.67 3.99
CA LYS A 159 -12.38 -12.95 4.92
C LYS A 159 -11.92 -14.39 4.77
N VAL A 160 -12.88 -15.31 4.66
CA VAL A 160 -12.61 -16.73 4.40
C VAL A 160 -11.98 -16.92 3.03
N LEU A 161 -12.44 -16.21 1.99
CA LEU A 161 -11.77 -16.19 0.69
C LEU A 161 -10.29 -15.75 0.84
N GLY A 162 -10.02 -14.69 1.60
CA GLY A 162 -8.67 -14.23 1.90
C GLY A 162 -7.80 -15.29 2.59
N LEU A 163 -8.35 -16.02 3.56
CA LEU A 163 -7.64 -17.13 4.22
C LEU A 163 -7.33 -18.27 3.24
N VAL A 164 -8.31 -18.63 2.40
CA VAL A 164 -8.14 -19.64 1.35
C VAL A 164 -6.98 -19.26 0.43
N LEU A 165 -6.96 -18.03 -0.11
CA LEU A 165 -5.91 -17.54 -0.98
C LEU A 165 -4.55 -17.47 -0.28
N THR A 166 -4.52 -17.08 1.00
CA THR A 166 -3.28 -17.03 1.77
C THR A 166 -2.62 -18.40 1.88
N TYR A 167 -3.36 -19.43 2.28
CA TYR A 167 -2.81 -20.77 2.42
C TYR A 167 -2.53 -21.45 1.09
N TYR A 168 -3.46 -21.35 0.14
CA TYR A 168 -3.36 -22.07 -1.13
C TYR A 168 -2.39 -21.40 -2.11
N VAL A 169 -2.46 -20.06 -2.25
CA VAL A 169 -1.65 -19.31 -3.23
C VAL A 169 -0.36 -18.80 -2.60
N ASN A 170 -0.43 -18.02 -1.51
CA ASN A 170 0.77 -17.37 -0.96
C ASN A 170 1.74 -18.37 -0.31
N TYR A 171 1.20 -19.34 0.44
CA TYR A 171 2.01 -20.40 1.07
C TYR A 171 2.15 -21.66 0.19
N GLY A 172 1.50 -21.71 -0.98
CA GLY A 172 1.64 -22.81 -1.93
C GLY A 172 1.20 -24.18 -1.38
N LEU A 173 0.28 -24.21 -0.42
CA LEU A 173 -0.20 -25.48 0.14
C LEU A 173 -1.14 -26.18 -0.84
N SER A 174 -1.23 -27.51 -0.76
CA SER A 174 -2.25 -28.22 -1.53
C SER A 174 -3.64 -27.85 -1.03
N SER A 175 -4.64 -27.84 -1.91
CA SER A 175 -6.01 -27.51 -1.54
C SER A 175 -6.56 -28.45 -0.45
N ARG A 176 -5.99 -29.67 -0.27
CA ARG A 176 -6.43 -30.63 0.76
C ARG A 176 -5.88 -30.20 2.12
N LYS A 177 -4.62 -29.78 2.15
CA LYS A 177 -3.99 -29.20 3.35
C LYS A 177 -4.66 -27.88 3.72
N THR A 178 -4.96 -27.02 2.76
CA THR A 178 -5.69 -25.77 3.01
C THR A 178 -7.06 -26.03 3.62
N ALA A 179 -7.86 -26.95 3.04
CA ALA A 179 -9.16 -27.34 3.61
C ALA A 179 -9.03 -27.92 5.03
N LEU A 180 -7.99 -28.73 5.28
CA LEU A 180 -7.72 -29.30 6.59
C LEU A 180 -7.38 -28.22 7.63
N ILE A 181 -6.51 -27.26 7.28
CA ILE A 181 -6.14 -26.12 8.15
C ILE A 181 -7.36 -25.26 8.45
N LEU A 182 -8.15 -24.93 7.43
CA LEU A 182 -9.38 -24.15 7.61
C LEU A 182 -10.34 -24.85 8.58
N LYS A 183 -10.44 -26.19 8.52
CA LYS A 183 -11.26 -26.98 9.45
C LYS A 183 -10.67 -27.04 10.85
N GLN A 184 -9.38 -27.36 10.99
CA GLN A 184 -8.76 -27.67 12.29
C GLN A 184 -8.34 -26.42 13.07
N VAL A 185 -7.84 -25.39 12.39
CA VAL A 185 -7.34 -24.15 13.00
C VAL A 185 -8.44 -23.10 13.09
N HIS A 186 -9.22 -22.95 12.01
CA HIS A 186 -10.22 -21.88 11.90
C HIS A 186 -11.66 -22.36 12.16
N GLY A 187 -11.89 -23.67 12.35
CA GLY A 187 -13.23 -24.22 12.55
C GLY A 187 -14.14 -24.20 11.31
N LEU A 188 -13.60 -23.85 10.13
CA LEU A 188 -14.34 -23.64 8.88
C LEU A 188 -14.35 -24.92 8.03
N ARG A 189 -15.54 -25.49 7.81
CA ARG A 189 -15.71 -26.72 7.01
C ARG A 189 -15.79 -26.42 5.52
N ILE A 190 -14.64 -26.18 4.89
CA ILE A 190 -14.54 -25.89 3.47
C ILE A 190 -14.05 -27.12 2.71
N SER A 191 -14.70 -27.44 1.58
CA SER A 191 -14.25 -28.54 0.74
C SER A 191 -12.99 -28.15 -0.04
N HIS A 192 -12.17 -29.15 -0.37
CA HIS A 192 -11.06 -28.98 -1.31
C HIS A 192 -11.47 -28.32 -2.62
N GLN A 193 -12.62 -28.72 -3.16
CA GLN A 193 -13.11 -28.20 -4.43
C GLN A 193 -13.48 -26.73 -4.32
N THR A 194 -14.05 -26.31 -3.18
CA THR A 194 -14.33 -24.89 -2.90
C THR A 194 -13.04 -24.06 -2.88
N VAL A 195 -11.96 -24.59 -2.28
CA VAL A 195 -10.63 -23.93 -2.32
C VAL A 195 -10.17 -23.71 -3.75
N ILE A 196 -10.26 -24.73 -4.61
CA ILE A 196 -9.89 -24.62 -6.02
C ILE A 196 -10.78 -23.60 -6.74
N ASN A 197 -12.10 -23.72 -6.61
CA ASN A 197 -13.05 -22.84 -7.29
C ASN A 197 -12.84 -21.37 -6.91
N TYR A 198 -12.53 -21.09 -5.65
CA TYR A 198 -12.19 -19.75 -5.18
C TYR A 198 -10.92 -19.22 -5.84
N ALA A 199 -9.85 -20.01 -5.83
CA ALA A 199 -8.59 -19.61 -6.47
C ALA A 199 -8.75 -19.42 -7.99
N SER A 200 -9.46 -20.32 -8.67
CA SER A 200 -9.73 -20.22 -10.11
C SER A 200 -10.58 -19.00 -10.46
N SER A 201 -11.61 -18.69 -9.66
CA SER A 201 -12.46 -17.52 -9.91
C SER A 201 -11.69 -16.21 -9.70
N VAL A 202 -10.88 -16.14 -8.63
CA VAL A 202 -10.01 -14.99 -8.39
C VAL A 202 -8.98 -14.85 -9.50
N SER A 203 -8.39 -15.95 -9.95
CA SER A 203 -7.46 -15.95 -11.09
C SER A 203 -8.12 -15.46 -12.36
N ALA A 204 -9.38 -15.82 -12.62
CA ALA A 204 -10.10 -15.35 -13.79
C ALA A 204 -10.25 -13.82 -13.76
N VAL A 205 -10.52 -13.23 -12.59
CA VAL A 205 -10.68 -11.77 -12.43
C VAL A 205 -9.35 -11.04 -12.55
N ILE A 206 -8.29 -11.59 -11.95
CA ILE A 206 -6.98 -10.97 -11.92
C ILE A 206 -6.25 -11.11 -13.27
N LYS A 207 -6.47 -12.20 -14.01
CA LYS A 207 -5.73 -12.49 -15.25
C LYS A 207 -5.79 -11.35 -16.28
N PRO A 208 -6.97 -10.83 -16.68
CA PRO A 208 -7.06 -9.71 -17.63
C PRO A 208 -6.33 -8.47 -17.14
N LEU A 209 -6.30 -8.23 -15.83
CA LEU A 209 -5.58 -7.11 -15.23
C LEU A 209 -4.06 -7.29 -15.35
N ILE A 210 -3.56 -8.48 -15.03
CA ILE A 210 -2.13 -8.79 -15.18
C ILE A 210 -1.72 -8.71 -16.64
N ASP A 211 -2.50 -9.30 -17.56
CA ASP A 211 -2.18 -9.27 -18.99
C ASP A 211 -2.08 -7.83 -19.49
N LYS A 212 -3.05 -6.96 -19.14
CA LYS A 212 -3.02 -5.54 -19.51
C LYS A 212 -1.85 -4.76 -18.88
N LEU A 213 -1.41 -5.15 -17.68
CA LEU A 213 -0.39 -4.41 -16.93
C LEU A 213 1.04 -4.93 -17.15
N MET A 214 1.21 -6.19 -17.56
CA MET A 214 2.51 -6.89 -17.61
C MET A 214 2.89 -7.41 -19.00
N LEU A 215 1.95 -7.60 -19.93
CA LEU A 215 2.21 -8.05 -21.29
C LEU A 215 1.93 -6.89 -22.26
N GLU A 216 2.89 -5.97 -22.37
CA GLU A 216 3.18 -5.05 -23.52
C GLU A 216 4.20 -3.97 -23.10
#